data_AF-A0A7K4C0D2-F1
#
_entry.id   AF-A0A7K4C0D2-F1
#
_cell.length_a   1.000
_cell.length_b   1.000
_cell.length_c   1.000
_cell.angle_alpha   90.00
_cell.angle_beta   90.00
_cell.angle_gamma   90.00
#
_symmetry.space_group_name_H-M   'P 1'
#
loop_
_entity.id
_entity.type
_entity.pdbx_description
1 polymer ?
#
loop_
_entity_poly.entity_id
_entity_poly.type
_entity_poly.pdbx_seq_one_letter_code
_entity_poly.pdbx_strand_id
1 'polypeptide(L)'
;MKRFAYKVLDVDTTQKPQDQVDFLQDFLSKHNYIFSNNFEENLMILKRKHLVDAFLVTNMDGSVVVSSEGDGINEGLIGAAMFSYIKGELPSSEVLMVKKEDGWFMVMPYNKKIFIVKAGSELSNIELKALAVDLSSFMSENSLYKKKAEQVAR
;
A
#
# COMPACT_ATOMS: atom_id res chain seq x y z
N MET A 1 -11.87 10.18 -25.53
CA MET A 1 -11.82 10.81 -24.19
C MET A 1 -12.88 11.89 -23.95
N LYS A 2 -13.19 12.81 -24.88
CA LYS A 2 -14.21 13.87 -24.64
C LYS A 2 -15.61 13.37 -24.25
N ARG A 3 -16.03 12.19 -24.74
CA ARG A 3 -17.31 11.56 -24.37
C ARG A 3 -17.35 10.99 -22.94
N PHE A 4 -16.21 10.63 -22.36
CA PHE A 4 -16.13 10.13 -20.98
C PHE A 4 -16.31 11.26 -19.98
N ALA A 5 -15.60 12.38 -20.19
CA ALA A 5 -15.71 13.57 -19.36
C ALA A 5 -17.14 14.16 -19.39
N TYR A 6 -17.79 14.18 -20.55
CA TYR A 6 -19.15 14.69 -20.66
C TYR A 6 -20.16 13.83 -19.89
N LYS A 7 -20.01 12.50 -19.91
CA LYS A 7 -20.92 11.57 -19.21
C LYS A 7 -20.75 11.58 -17.69
N VAL A 8 -19.59 12.04 -17.22
CA VAL A 8 -19.26 12.16 -15.78
C VAL A 8 -19.66 13.55 -15.24
N LEU A 9 -19.61 14.59 -16.08
CA LEU A 9 -19.86 15.98 -15.67
C LEU A 9 -21.31 16.46 -15.87
N ASP A 10 -22.10 15.79 -16.71
CA ASP A 10 -23.49 16.17 -17.01
C ASP A 10 -24.51 15.49 -16.06
N VAL A 11 -24.17 15.43 -14.77
CA VAL A 11 -25.01 14.79 -13.74
C VAL A 11 -25.61 15.86 -12.83
N ASP A 12 -26.92 16.05 -13.02
CA ASP A 12 -27.79 16.80 -12.13
C ASP A 12 -27.55 16.40 -10.66
N THR A 13 -27.14 17.36 -9.83
CA THR A 13 -26.73 17.20 -8.43
C THR A 13 -27.84 16.77 -7.47
N THR A 14 -29.04 16.46 -7.97
CA THR A 14 -30.22 16.11 -7.15
C THR A 14 -30.57 14.62 -7.10
N GLN A 15 -29.99 13.78 -7.96
CA GLN A 15 -30.22 12.32 -7.94
C GLN A 15 -28.91 11.54 -7.77
N LYS A 16 -28.93 10.50 -6.92
CA LYS A 16 -27.78 9.61 -6.79
C LYS A 16 -27.57 8.91 -8.14
N PRO A 17 -26.36 8.95 -8.72
CA PRO A 17 -26.05 8.38 -10.03
C PRO A 17 -26.01 6.84 -9.95
N GLN A 18 -27.19 6.21 -9.84
CA GLN A 18 -27.34 4.79 -9.54
C GLN A 18 -26.72 3.92 -10.64
N ASP A 19 -26.89 4.29 -11.91
CA ASP A 19 -26.29 3.57 -13.04
C ASP A 19 -24.75 3.57 -12.99
N GLN A 20 -24.14 4.67 -12.54
CA GLN A 20 -22.69 4.76 -12.37
C GLN A 20 -22.23 3.94 -11.16
N VAL A 21 -22.99 3.93 -10.06
CA VAL A 21 -22.71 3.11 -8.88
C VAL A 21 -22.82 1.63 -9.24
N ASP A 22 -23.87 1.22 -9.96
CA ASP A 22 -24.11 -0.16 -10.38
C ASP A 22 -23.04 -0.61 -11.39
N PHE A 23 -22.61 0.27 -12.29
CA PHE A 23 -21.48 0.02 -13.20
C PHE A 23 -20.16 -0.16 -12.43
N LEU A 24 -19.89 0.68 -11.43
CA LEU A 24 -18.72 0.53 -10.56
C LEU A 24 -18.78 -0.78 -9.76
N GLN A 25 -19.95 -1.15 -9.24
CA GLN A 25 -20.14 -2.42 -8.53
C GLN A 25 -19.93 -3.63 -9.44
N ASP A 26 -20.47 -3.62 -10.66
CA ASP A 26 -20.24 -4.68 -11.65
C ASP A 26 -18.75 -4.79 -12.01
N PHE A 27 -18.07 -3.67 -12.20
CA PHE A 27 -16.63 -3.66 -12.47
C PHE A 27 -15.81 -4.21 -11.30
N LEU A 28 -16.11 -3.78 -10.07
CA LEU A 28 -15.44 -4.25 -8.85
C LEU A 28 -15.68 -5.75 -8.61
N SER A 29 -16.88 -6.26 -8.90
CA SER A 29 -17.23 -7.67 -8.71
C SER A 29 -16.42 -8.64 -9.59
N LYS A 30 -15.88 -8.15 -10.70
CA LYS A 30 -15.05 -8.92 -11.65
C LYS A 30 -13.58 -8.99 -11.24
N HIS A 31 -13.14 -8.15 -10.31
CA HIS A 31 -11.77 -8.11 -9.80
C HIS A 31 -11.68 -8.69 -8.39
N ASN A 32 -12.01 -9.98 -8.25
CA ASN A 32 -11.78 -10.70 -7.00
C ASN A 32 -10.32 -11.11 -6.89
N TYR A 33 -9.62 -10.56 -5.89
CA TYR A 33 -8.28 -10.98 -5.53
C TYR A 33 -8.38 -12.22 -4.63
N ILE A 34 -8.08 -13.39 -5.18
CA ILE A 34 -8.03 -14.65 -4.44
C ILE A 34 -6.63 -14.76 -3.82
N PHE A 35 -6.55 -14.62 -2.49
CA PHE A 35 -5.32 -14.86 -1.75
C PHE A 35 -5.06 -16.37 -1.67
N SER A 36 -3.81 -16.76 -1.94
CA SER A 36 -3.35 -18.15 -1.81
C SER A 36 -2.75 -18.40 -0.42
N ASN A 37 -2.32 -19.63 -0.15
CA ASN A 37 -1.56 -19.95 1.07
C ASN A 37 -0.08 -19.53 0.96
N ASN A 38 0.37 -19.11 -0.24
CA ASN A 38 1.75 -18.71 -0.47
C ASN A 38 1.94 -17.22 -0.18
N PHE A 39 2.81 -16.92 0.78
CA PHE A 39 3.10 -15.56 1.19
C PHE A 39 3.61 -14.69 0.03
N GLU A 40 4.55 -15.19 -0.78
CA GLU A 40 5.16 -14.45 -1.88
C GLU A 40 4.16 -14.15 -3.00
N GLU A 41 3.29 -15.12 -3.30
CA GLU A 41 2.25 -14.96 -4.32
C GLU A 41 1.24 -13.87 -3.91
N ASN A 42 0.88 -13.83 -2.63
CA ASN A 42 0.02 -12.79 -2.07
C ASN A 42 0.67 -11.40 -2.10
N LEU A 43 1.99 -11.30 -1.88
CA LEU A 43 2.70 -10.03 -2.06
C LEU A 43 2.63 -9.56 -3.53
N MET A 44 2.75 -10.47 -4.49
CA MET A 44 2.59 -10.14 -5.91
C MET A 44 1.17 -9.71 -6.27
N ILE A 45 0.16 -10.33 -5.65
CA ILE A 45 -1.24 -9.90 -5.78
C ILE A 45 -1.43 -8.48 -5.24
N LEU A 46 -0.85 -8.17 -4.07
CA LEU A 46 -0.91 -6.82 -3.49
C LEU A 46 -0.19 -5.79 -4.36
N LYS A 47 0.98 -6.13 -4.92
CA LYS A 47 1.68 -5.27 -5.89
C LYS A 47 0.78 -4.91 -7.07
N ARG A 48 0.10 -5.90 -7.65
CA ARG A 48 -0.81 -5.70 -8.79
C ARG A 48 -2.08 -4.93 -8.40
N LYS A 49 -2.66 -5.23 -7.23
CA LYS A 49 -3.87 -4.57 -6.72
C LYS A 49 -3.68 -3.07 -6.54
N HIS A 50 -2.52 -2.68 -6.01
CA HIS A 50 -2.20 -1.28 -5.71
C HIS A 50 -1.36 -0.60 -6.80
N LEU A 51 -1.05 -1.31 -7.90
CA LEU A 51 -0.20 -0.83 -9.00
C LEU A 51 1.15 -0.27 -8.52
N VAL A 52 1.80 -0.98 -7.61
CA VAL A 52 3.10 -0.59 -7.02
C VAL A 52 4.22 -1.49 -7.55
N ASP A 53 5.38 -0.88 -7.79
CA ASP A 53 6.57 -1.56 -8.26
C ASP A 53 7.23 -2.34 -7.12
N ALA A 54 7.30 -1.73 -5.94
CA ALA A 54 7.78 -2.43 -4.75
C ALA A 54 7.21 -1.80 -3.47
N PHE A 55 7.15 -2.59 -2.41
CA PHE A 55 6.92 -2.09 -1.08
C PHE A 55 7.85 -2.78 -0.08
N LEU A 56 8.11 -2.06 1.00
CA LEU A 56 9.01 -2.44 2.06
C LEU A 56 8.40 -1.97 3.37
N VAL A 57 8.35 -2.87 4.34
CA VAL A 57 7.85 -2.60 5.68
C VAL A 57 9.01 -2.76 6.64
N THR A 58 9.31 -1.70 7.38
CA THR A 58 10.33 -1.70 8.42
C THR A 58 9.74 -1.34 9.78
N ASN A 59 10.44 -1.71 10.84
CA ASN A 59 10.21 -1.10 12.15
C ASN A 59 10.82 0.32 12.16
N MET A 60 10.53 1.06 13.24
CA MET A 60 11.05 2.44 13.40
C MET A 60 12.58 2.52 13.51
N ASP A 61 13.24 1.40 13.85
CA ASP A 61 14.70 1.28 13.92
C ASP A 61 15.35 0.97 12.55
N GLY A 62 14.55 0.87 11.48
CA GLY A 62 15.01 0.50 10.13
C GLY A 62 15.14 -1.01 9.90
N SER A 63 14.86 -1.86 10.88
CA SER A 63 14.87 -3.31 10.68
C SER A 63 13.74 -3.76 9.75
N VAL A 64 14.10 -4.54 8.72
CA VAL A 64 13.18 -4.98 7.67
C VAL A 64 12.27 -6.10 8.18
N VAL A 65 10.97 -5.95 7.97
CA VAL A 65 9.95 -6.94 8.32
C VAL A 65 9.50 -7.70 7.08
N VAL A 66 9.21 -6.97 6.00
CA VAL A 66 8.77 -7.50 4.71
C VAL A 66 9.36 -6.65 3.62
N SER A 67 9.94 -7.27 2.59
CA SER A 67 10.31 -6.60 1.35
C SER A 67 9.72 -7.38 0.19
N SER A 68 9.13 -6.69 -0.79
CA SER A 68 8.70 -7.36 -2.01
C SER A 68 9.87 -7.60 -2.97
N GLU A 69 10.84 -6.67 -3.07
CA GLU A 69 11.97 -6.73 -4.02
C GLU A 69 13.17 -5.89 -3.55
N GLY A 70 14.36 -6.15 -4.11
CA GLY A 70 15.54 -5.27 -4.03
C GLY A 70 16.34 -5.33 -2.71
N ASP A 71 17.20 -4.32 -2.53
CA ASP A 71 18.00 -4.10 -1.32
C ASP A 71 17.16 -3.41 -0.23
N GLY A 72 16.20 -4.17 0.30
CA GLY A 72 15.26 -3.68 1.31
C GLY A 72 15.94 -3.21 2.60
N ILE A 73 17.17 -3.64 2.87
CA ILE A 73 17.91 -3.25 4.08
C ILE A 73 18.36 -1.79 3.97
N ASN A 74 19.08 -1.45 2.90
CA ASN A 74 19.57 -0.08 2.70
C ASN A 74 18.41 0.90 2.51
N GLU A 75 17.40 0.51 1.73
CA GLU A 75 16.22 1.35 1.50
C GLU A 75 15.40 1.57 2.77
N GLY A 76 15.32 0.53 3.60
CA GLY A 76 14.65 0.58 4.90
C GLY A 76 15.31 1.54 5.84
N LEU A 77 16.64 1.45 5.95
CA LEU A 77 17.43 2.33 6.80
C LEU A 77 17.37 3.79 6.32
N ILE A 78 17.53 4.03 5.01
CA ILE A 78 17.43 5.37 4.43
C ILE A 78 16.03 5.95 4.63
N GLY A 79 14.98 5.19 4.32
CA GLY A 79 13.60 5.65 4.46
C GLY A 79 13.24 5.97 5.92
N ALA A 80 13.65 5.12 6.86
CA ALA A 80 13.44 5.34 8.28
C ALA A 80 14.19 6.57 8.81
N ALA A 81 15.46 6.75 8.40
CA ALA A 81 16.27 7.90 8.78
C ALA A 81 15.69 9.21 8.20
N MET A 82 15.35 9.22 6.90
CA MET A 82 14.74 10.38 6.24
C MET A 82 13.44 10.79 6.92
N PHE A 83 12.57 9.82 7.19
CA PHE A 83 11.29 10.12 7.83
C PHE A 83 11.48 10.63 9.27
N SER A 84 12.40 10.04 10.03
CA SER A 84 12.70 10.47 11.40
C SER A 84 13.25 11.90 11.44
N TYR A 85 14.14 12.25 10.50
CA TYR A 85 14.65 13.60 10.35
C TYR A 85 13.52 14.61 10.06
N ILE A 86 12.69 14.32 9.05
CA ILE A 86 11.56 15.18 8.68
C ILE A 86 10.56 15.31 9.83
N LYS A 87 10.32 14.26 10.62
CA LYS A 87 9.48 14.34 11.81
C LYS A 87 10.08 15.18 12.92
N GLY A 88 11.41 15.23 13.05
CA GLY A 88 12.10 16.09 14.00
C GLY A 88 11.92 17.57 13.66
N GLU A 89 12.02 17.92 12.38
CA GLU A 89 11.88 19.30 11.90
C GLU A 89 10.41 19.73 11.71
N LEU A 90 9.57 18.80 11.24
CA LEU A 90 8.15 19.00 10.91
C LEU A 90 7.30 17.90 11.56
N PRO A 91 6.94 18.03 12.85
CA PRO A 91 6.24 16.99 13.61
C PRO A 91 4.87 16.60 13.03
N SER A 92 4.22 17.51 12.30
CA SER A 92 2.91 17.28 11.67
C SER A 92 2.97 16.52 10.33
N SER A 93 4.15 16.24 9.78
CA SER A 93 4.29 15.55 8.49
C SER A 93 3.73 14.13 8.53
N GLU A 94 2.73 13.82 7.71
CA GLU A 94 2.12 12.48 7.67
C GLU A 94 2.82 11.52 6.70
N VAL A 95 3.19 12.02 5.53
CA VAL A 95 3.76 11.23 4.44
C VAL A 95 4.93 12.00 3.85
N LEU A 96 6.00 11.29 3.52
CA LEU A 96 7.13 11.82 2.75
C LEU A 96 7.07 11.23 1.35
N MET A 97 7.11 12.08 0.32
CA MET A 97 7.08 11.66 -1.09
C MET A 97 8.27 12.29 -1.81
N VAL A 98 9.07 11.46 -2.47
CA VAL A 98 10.28 11.89 -3.17
C VAL A 98 10.20 11.38 -4.61
N LYS A 99 10.26 12.30 -5.57
CA LYS A 99 10.37 11.96 -6.99
C LYS A 99 11.82 11.54 -7.29
N LYS A 100 12.00 10.37 -7.89
CA LYS A 100 13.27 9.86 -8.44
C LYS A 100 13.17 9.73 -9.96
N GLU A 101 14.29 9.47 -10.62
CA GLU A 101 14.33 9.26 -12.08
C GLU A 101 13.48 8.07 -12.53
N ASP A 102 13.42 7.02 -11.70
CA ASP A 102 12.73 5.75 -11.96
C ASP A 102 11.29 5.70 -11.42
N GLY A 103 10.83 6.73 -10.70
CA GLY A 103 9.47 6.75 -10.15
C GLY A 103 9.33 7.60 -8.90
N TRP A 104 8.46 7.15 -8.00
CA TRP A 104 8.19 7.78 -6.71
C TRP A 104 8.65 6.89 -5.57
N PHE A 105 9.31 7.51 -4.59
CA PHE A 105 9.69 6.89 -3.34
C PHE A 105 8.87 7.52 -2.22
N MET A 106 7.95 6.76 -1.66
CA MET A 106 6.95 7.23 -0.70
C MET A 106 7.17 6.54 0.64
N VAL A 107 7.17 7.30 1.73
CA VAL A 107 7.39 6.81 3.08
C VAL A 107 6.26 7.29 3.98
N MET A 108 5.61 6.34 4.65
CA MET A 108 4.48 6.63 5.53
C MET A 108 4.60 5.79 6.82
N PRO A 109 4.48 6.41 8.01
CA PRO A 109 4.38 5.68 9.26
C PRO A 109 2.96 5.14 9.40
N TYR A 110 2.82 3.89 9.82
CA TYR A 110 1.54 3.29 10.14
C TYR A 110 1.73 2.20 11.21
N ASN A 111 0.91 2.21 12.27
CA ASN A 111 0.97 1.22 13.37
C ASN A 111 2.38 0.93 13.93
N LYS A 112 3.17 1.99 14.22
CA LYS A 112 4.56 1.89 14.72
C LYS A 112 5.54 1.19 13.76
N LYS A 113 5.20 1.14 12.48
CA LYS A 113 6.05 0.67 11.40
C LYS A 113 6.17 1.76 10.35
N ILE A 114 7.19 1.66 9.52
CA ILE A 114 7.41 2.55 8.38
C ILE A 114 7.15 1.73 7.13
N PHE A 115 6.24 2.23 6.31
CA PHE A 115 5.88 1.66 5.01
C PHE A 115 6.55 2.51 3.95
N ILE A 116 7.38 1.85 3.15
CA ILE A 116 8.11 2.44 2.04
C ILE A 116 7.53 1.83 0.77
N VAL A 117 7.15 2.67 -0.18
CA VAL A 117 6.47 2.27 -1.41
C VAL A 117 7.17 2.91 -2.59
N LYS A 118 7.43 2.11 -3.62
CA LYS A 118 7.92 2.53 -4.91
C LYS A 118 6.84 2.31 -5.97
N ALA A 119 6.56 3.35 -6.74
CA ALA A 119 5.60 3.28 -7.83
C ALA A 119 5.96 4.26 -8.95
N GLY A 120 5.62 3.93 -10.20
CA GLY A 120 5.76 4.85 -11.32
C GLY A 120 4.91 6.12 -11.19
N SER A 121 3.79 6.05 -10.46
CA SER A 121 2.89 7.16 -10.16
C SER A 121 2.89 7.55 -8.68
N GLU A 122 2.47 8.78 -8.39
CA GLU A 122 2.24 9.19 -7.01
C GLU A 122 0.99 8.50 -6.48
N LEU A 123 1.04 8.00 -5.25
CA LEU A 123 -0.12 7.49 -4.54
C LEU A 123 -0.61 8.57 -3.58
N SER A 124 -1.92 8.76 -3.54
CA SER A 124 -2.55 9.60 -2.53
C SER A 124 -2.35 9.02 -1.13
N ASN A 125 -2.49 9.87 -0.11
CA ASN A 125 -2.45 9.45 1.30
C ASN A 125 -3.50 8.35 1.60
N ILE A 126 -4.65 8.40 0.92
CA ILE A 126 -5.72 7.39 1.08
C ILE A 126 -5.26 6.04 0.52
N GLU A 127 -4.63 6.02 -0.65
CA GLU A 127 -4.12 4.78 -1.27
C GLU A 127 -2.96 4.19 -0.47
N LEU A 128 -2.03 5.03 0.00
CA LEU A 128 -0.95 4.59 0.88
C LEU A 128 -1.49 3.99 2.18
N LYS A 129 -2.50 4.61 2.80
CA LYS A 129 -3.19 4.08 3.98
C LYS A 129 -3.88 2.75 3.68
N ALA A 130 -4.57 2.63 2.55
CA ALA A 130 -5.21 1.38 2.14
C ALA A 130 -4.19 0.25 1.96
N LEU A 131 -3.06 0.52 1.31
CA LEU A 131 -1.97 -0.43 1.16
C LEU A 131 -1.36 -0.83 2.52
N ALA A 132 -1.14 0.12 3.42
CA ALA A 132 -0.61 -0.16 4.75
C ALA A 132 -1.58 -0.98 5.62
N VAL A 133 -2.88 -0.74 5.50
CA VAL A 133 -3.93 -1.56 6.14
C VAL A 133 -3.90 -2.98 5.59
N ASP A 134 -3.91 -3.15 4.27
CA ASP A 134 -3.87 -4.46 3.62
C ASP A 134 -2.62 -5.26 4.03
N LEU A 135 -1.44 -4.63 3.99
CA LEU A 135 -0.18 -5.24 4.40
C LEU A 135 -0.17 -5.57 5.89
N SER A 136 -0.70 -4.68 6.75
CA SER A 136 -0.78 -4.92 8.19
C SER A 136 -1.70 -6.10 8.52
N SER A 137 -2.88 -6.16 7.89
CA SER A 137 -3.82 -7.26 8.03
C SER A 137 -3.18 -8.57 7.59
N PHE A 138 -2.54 -8.57 6.42
CA PHE A 138 -1.85 -9.73 5.88
C PHE A 138 -0.70 -10.22 6.77
N MET A 139 0.11 -9.32 7.34
CA MET A 139 1.14 -9.67 8.31
C MET A 139 0.56 -10.25 9.61
N SER A 140 -0.57 -9.70 10.09
CA SER A 140 -1.22 -10.15 11.32
C SER A 140 -1.83 -11.55 11.19
N GLU A 141 -2.47 -11.84 10.07
CA GLU A 141 -3.03 -13.16 9.76
C GLU A 141 -1.91 -14.20 9.66
N ASN A 142 -0.81 -13.87 8.98
CA ASN A 142 0.37 -14.75 8.89
C ASN A 142 1.11 -14.94 10.23
N SER A 143 1.05 -13.98 11.16
CA SER A 143 1.61 -14.14 12.51
C SER A 143 0.87 -15.19 13.34
N LEU A 144 -0.43 -15.39 13.10
CA LEU A 144 -1.21 -16.48 13.70
C LEU A 144 -0.80 -17.85 13.11
N TYR A 145 -0.38 -17.90 11.84
CA TYR A 145 0.16 -19.12 11.23
C TYR A 145 1.53 -19.51 11.81
N LYS A 146 2.39 -18.55 12.17
CA LYS A 146 3.65 -18.84 12.91
C LYS A 146 3.39 -19.51 14.27
N LYS A 147 2.36 -19.10 15.01
CA LYS A 147 2.03 -19.69 16.32
C LYS A 147 1.43 -21.10 16.24
N LYS A 148 0.68 -21.43 15.19
CA LYS A 148 0.15 -22.79 15.00
C LYS A 148 1.25 -23.80 14.63
N ALA A 149 2.28 -23.40 13.90
CA ALA A 149 3.41 -24.27 13.58
C ALA A 149 4.25 -24.63 14.82
N GLU A 150 4.41 -23.72 15.79
CA GLU A 150 5.14 -23.97 17.04
C GLU A 150 4.37 -24.81 18.06
N GLN A 151 3.04 -24.88 17.96
CA GLN A 151 2.21 -25.72 18.86
C GLN A 151 2.06 -27.17 18.40
N VAL A 152 2.33 -27.49 17.13
CA VAL A 152 2.32 -28.87 16.61
C VAL A 152 3.70 -29.53 16.71
N ALA A 153 4.75 -28.73 16.98
CA ALA A 153 6.12 -29.20 17.18
C ALA A 153 6.49 -29.41 18.66
N ARG A 154 5.51 -29.51 19.58
CA ARG A 154 5.70 -29.88 20.98
C ARG A 154 4.96 -31.16 21.32
#